data_AF-A0A524GDG8-F1
#
_entry.id   AF-A0A524GDG8-F1
#
_cell.length_a   1.000
_cell.length_b   1.000
_cell.length_c   1.000
_cell.angle_alpha   90.00
_cell.angle_beta   90.00
_cell.angle_gamma   90.00
#
_symmetry.space_group_name_H-M   'P 1'
#
loop_
_entity.id
_entity.type
_entity.pdbx_description
1 polymer ?
#
loop_
_entity_poly.entity_id
_entity_poly.type
_entity_poly.pdbx_seq_one_letter_code
_entity_poly.pdbx_strand_id
1 'polypeptide(L)' 'RRKNMRDAFLVKREKEIYGKKIVLVDDVFTTGTTVNECARALKQAGAARVDVLTLARVAKNW' A
#
# COMPACT_ATOMS: atom_id res chain seq x y z
N ARG A 1 -9.00 15.96 -7.39
CA ARG A 1 -8.00 14.86 -7.44
C ARG A 1 -8.63 13.52 -7.03
N ARG A 2 -9.66 13.06 -7.74
CA ARG A 2 -10.28 11.73 -7.61
C ARG A 2 -10.33 11.10 -9.02
N LYS A 3 -9.17 10.95 -9.65
CA LYS A 3 -9.07 9.99 -10.77
C LYS A 3 -9.01 8.62 -10.10
N ASN A 4 -9.82 7.68 -10.57
CA ASN A 4 -9.88 6.30 -10.07
C ASN A 4 -8.44 5.76 -9.89
N MET A 5 -7.95 5.68 -8.63
CA MET A 5 -6.63 5.11 -8.30
C MET A 5 -6.66 3.58 -8.27
N ARG A 6 -7.84 2.97 -8.49
CA ARG A 6 -7.96 1.55 -8.74
C ARG A 6 -7.06 1.18 -9.92
N ASP A 7 -6.13 0.28 -9.63
CA ASP A 7 -5.18 -0.34 -10.55
C ASP A 7 -4.05 0.60 -11.00
N ALA A 8 -3.78 1.65 -10.20
CA ALA A 8 -2.63 2.52 -10.40
C ALA A 8 -1.27 1.85 -10.10
N PHE A 9 -1.27 0.72 -9.38
CA PHE A 9 -0.07 -0.01 -8.96
C PHE A 9 -0.12 -1.47 -9.40
N LEU A 10 1.02 -1.97 -9.88
CA LEU A 10 1.19 -3.33 -10.40
C LEU A 10 2.51 -3.93 -9.88
N VAL A 11 2.50 -5.22 -9.57
CA VAL A 11 3.70 -5.98 -9.16
C VAL A 11 4.29 -6.67 -10.38
N LYS A 12 5.52 -6.33 -10.77
CA LYS A 12 6.17 -6.92 -11.95
C LYS A 12 6.67 -8.35 -11.74
N ARG A 13 6.98 -8.73 -10.50
CA ARG A 13 7.63 -10.01 -10.17
C ARG A 13 6.89 -10.71 -9.03
N GLU A 14 5.69 -11.19 -9.30
CA GLU A 14 4.81 -11.78 -8.28
C GLU A 14 5.46 -12.95 -7.53
N LYS A 15 6.30 -13.75 -8.21
CA LYS A 15 7.06 -14.85 -7.58
C LYS A 15 7.99 -14.39 -6.45
N GLU A 16 8.52 -13.16 -6.51
CA GLU A 16 9.36 -12.61 -5.45
C GLU A 16 8.54 -12.14 -4.24
N ILE A 17 7.24 -11.89 -4.44
CA ILE A 17 6.30 -11.39 -3.43
C ILE A 17 5.56 -12.53 -2.71
N TYR A 18 5.32 -13.65 -3.41
CA TYR A 18 4.53 -14.77 -2.90
C TYR A 18 5.03 -15.26 -1.52
N GLY A 19 4.12 -15.33 -0.56
CA GLY A 19 4.39 -15.79 0.80
C GLY A 19 5.21 -14.83 1.67
N LYS A 20 5.64 -13.67 1.16
CA LYS A 20 6.45 -12.71 1.91
C LYS A 20 5.61 -11.88 2.89
N LYS A 21 6.27 -11.44 3.97
CA LYS A 21 5.79 -10.39 4.86
C LYS A 21 6.49 -9.09 4.44
N ILE A 22 5.73 -8.08 4.07
CA ILE A 22 6.24 -6.85 3.45
C ILE A 22 5.84 -5.64 4.29
N VAL A 23 6.77 -4.71 4.50
CA VAL A 23 6.50 -3.42 5.12
C VAL A 23 6.57 -2.35 4.03
N LEU A 24 5.46 -1.66 3.80
CA LEU A 24 5.41 -0.44 3.00
C LEU A 24 5.86 0.74 3.86
N VAL A 25 6.82 1.50 3.38
CA VAL A 25 7.32 2.71 4.06
C VAL A 25 6.89 3.93 3.27
N ASP A 26 6.27 4.88 3.96
CA ASP A 26 5.86 6.18 3.40
C ASP A 26 6.19 7.30 4.40
N ASP A 27 6.24 8.55 3.97
CA ASP A 27 6.51 9.67 4.87
C ASP A 27 5.25 10.09 5.65
N VAL A 28 4.13 10.33 4.95
CA VAL A 28 2.90 10.87 5.52
C VAL A 28 1.66 10.09 5.08
N PHE A 29 1.00 9.47 6.05
CA PHE A 29 -0.31 8.84 5.85
C PHE A 29 -1.43 9.91 5.86
N THR A 30 -2.02 10.17 4.70
CA THR A 30 -3.16 11.09 4.56
C THR A 30 -4.51 10.33 4.57
N THR A 31 -5.18 10.22 3.42
CA THR A 31 -6.41 9.42 3.25
C THR A 31 -6.13 7.93 3.17
N GLY A 32 -4.85 7.54 3.06
CA GLY A 32 -4.43 6.15 2.87
C GLY A 32 -4.61 5.63 1.44
N THR A 33 -5.05 6.44 0.48
CA THR A 33 -5.37 5.95 -0.87
C THR A 33 -4.16 5.33 -1.57
N THR A 34 -2.98 5.96 -1.49
CA THR A 34 -1.74 5.43 -2.09
C THR A 34 -1.34 4.10 -1.48
N VAL A 35 -1.16 4.05 -0.16
CA VAL A 35 -0.71 2.85 0.56
C VAL A 35 -1.73 1.70 0.48
N ASN A 36 -3.03 1.99 0.43
CA ASN A 36 -4.06 0.97 0.25
C ASN A 36 -4.00 0.32 -1.14
N GLU A 37 -3.78 1.10 -2.19
CA GLU A 37 -3.66 0.55 -3.55
C GLU A 37 -2.36 -0.25 -3.71
N CYS A 38 -1.24 0.22 -3.15
CA CYS A 38 0.01 -0.56 -3.09
C CYS A 38 -0.17 -1.87 -2.32
N ALA A 39 -0.80 -1.83 -1.14
CA ALA A 39 -1.07 -3.02 -0.35
C ALA A 39 -1.99 -4.00 -1.09
N ARG A 40 -3.01 -3.50 -1.79
CA ARG A 40 -3.90 -4.32 -2.62
C ARG A 40 -3.10 -5.06 -3.70
N ALA A 41 -2.25 -4.36 -4.45
CA ALA A 41 -1.42 -4.97 -5.49
C ALA A 41 -0.47 -6.06 -4.93
N LEU A 42 0.15 -5.80 -3.76
CA LEU A 42 1.02 -6.78 -3.10
C LEU A 42 0.25 -8.01 -2.59
N LYS A 43 -0.94 -7.82 -2.02
CA LYS A 43 -1.79 -8.93 -1.56
C LYS A 43 -2.31 -9.77 -2.74
N GLN A 44 -2.66 -9.13 -3.86
CA GLN A 44 -3.03 -9.82 -5.11
C GLN A 44 -1.85 -10.64 -5.67
N ALA A 45 -0.62 -10.13 -5.56
CA ALA A 45 0.60 -10.86 -5.90
C ALA A 45 0.99 -11.97 -4.89
N GLY A 46 0.15 -12.26 -3.89
CA GLY A 46 0.35 -13.38 -2.98
C GLY A 46 1.16 -13.08 -1.71
N ALA A 47 1.33 -11.81 -1.34
CA ALA A 47 1.97 -11.47 -0.06
C ALA A 47 1.19 -12.07 1.13
N ALA A 48 1.91 -12.75 2.03
CA ALA A 48 1.32 -13.31 3.24
C ALA A 48 0.82 -12.19 4.17
N ARG A 49 1.61 -11.13 4.31
CA ARG A 49 1.29 -9.97 5.16
C ARG A 49 1.82 -8.69 4.53
N VAL A 50 1.06 -7.61 4.66
CA VAL A 50 1.49 -6.26 4.29
C VAL A 50 1.20 -5.34 5.47
N ASP A 51 2.24 -4.74 6.04
CA ASP A 51 2.15 -3.71 7.07
C ASP A 51 2.55 -2.36 6.48
N VAL A 52 2.10 -1.27 7.09
CA VAL A 52 2.44 0.11 6.66
C VAL A 52 3.11 0.83 7.81
N LEU A 53 4.28 1.42 7.53
CA LEU A 53 5.03 2.27 8.45
C LEU A 53 5.11 3.68 7.86
N THR A 54 4.62 4.67 8.60
CA THR A 54 4.70 6.08 8.20
C THR A 54 5.21 6.95 9.33
N LEU A 55 5.95 8.01 9.01
CA LEU A 55 6.47 8.95 10.02
C LEU A 55 5.36 9.81 10.61
N ALA A 56 4.41 10.25 9.80
CA ALA A 56 3.29 11.07 10.24
C ALA A 56 1.95 10.56 9.70
N ARG A 57 0.87 10.85 10.42
CA ARG A 57 -0.50 10.64 9.96
C ARG A 57 -1.29 11.93 10.10
N VAL A 58 -2.08 12.27 9.09
CA VAL A 58 -3.05 13.36 9.19
C VAL A 58 -4.16 12.93 10.14
N ALA A 59 -4.14 13.45 11.35
CA ALA A 59 -5.28 13.40 12.26
C ALA A 59 -6.35 14.35 11.71
N LYS A 60 -7.57 13.85 11.50
CA LYS A 60 -8.70 14.75 11.32
C LYS A 60 -8.98 15.40 12.66
N ASN A 61 -8.60 16.65 12.83
CA ASN A 61 -9.13 17.49 13.90
C ASN A 61 -10.58 17.84 13.55
N TRP A 62 -11.41 17.85 14.60
CA TRP A 62 -12.86 18.06 14.64
C TRP A 62 -13.25 19.49 14.25
#